data_AF-A0AAD9GXZ8-F1
#
_entry.id   AF-A0AAD9GXZ8-F1
#
_cell.length_a   1.000
_cell.length_b   1.000
_cell.length_c   1.000
_cell.angle_alpha   90.00
_cell.angle_beta   90.00
_cell.angle_gamma   90.00
#
_symmetry.space_group_name_H-M   'P 1'
#
loop_
_entity.id
_entity.type
_entity.pdbx_description
1 polymer ?
#
loop_
_entity_poly.entity_id
_entity_poly.type
_entity_poly.pdbx_seq_one_letter_code
_entity_poly.pdbx_strand_id
1 'polypeptide(L)'
;MRAAAKDNGAGDLHTLQEELKKLGITVVSGRQDTVISIKIKGLAGRALIRGLRLADQLLQEKIKNAVKACTDPATKLFTDPTFGPSNKDPDGAAAICKAGGVIPSKGGSQHQAKVLGLLQRGKIRWERPIYANEEEESRYECNLFQIIRVSQLFLLSDSPQEDDGDDSYAISSSDTVFASNATLFADGVSSGDVIQGNLGDCWFLSTCHCIA
;
A
#
# COMPACT_ATOMS: atom_id res chain seq x y z
N MET A 1 12.15 36.35 15.99
CA MET A 1 12.13 35.20 16.92
C MET A 1 11.20 34.14 16.34
N ARG A 2 11.73 33.03 15.80
CA ARG A 2 10.94 31.90 15.30
C ARG A 2 10.58 31.04 16.50
N ALA A 3 9.30 30.97 16.85
CA ALA A 3 8.82 30.03 17.86
C ALA A 3 9.04 28.60 17.33
N ALA A 4 9.83 27.82 18.06
CA ALA A 4 9.97 26.39 17.83
C ALA A 4 8.59 25.75 18.09
N ALA A 5 8.00 25.16 17.04
CA ALA A 5 6.81 24.34 17.18
C ALA A 5 7.15 23.20 18.16
N LYS A 6 6.54 23.24 19.34
CA LYS A 6 6.72 22.26 20.39
C LYS A 6 6.24 20.91 19.86
N ASP A 7 7.13 19.92 19.87
CA ASP A 7 6.87 18.56 19.47
C ASP A 7 5.94 17.89 20.50
N ASN A 8 4.64 18.16 20.41
CA ASN A 8 3.62 17.59 21.29
C ASN A 8 3.42 16.07 21.06
N GLY A 9 3.88 15.52 19.93
CA GLY A 9 3.67 14.11 19.58
C GLY A 9 4.60 13.14 20.31
N ALA A 10 5.86 13.55 20.57
CA ALA A 10 6.81 12.72 21.32
C ALA A 10 6.39 12.50 22.79
N GLY A 11 5.77 13.52 23.41
CA GLY A 11 5.25 13.43 24.78
C GLY A 11 4.03 12.51 24.90
N ASP A 12 3.22 12.43 23.85
CA ASP A 12 2.02 11.59 23.81
C ASP A 12 2.38 10.09 23.67
N LEU A 13 3.30 9.76 22.77
CA LEU A 13 3.77 8.38 22.59
C LEU A 13 4.39 7.77 23.84
N HIS A 14 5.27 8.52 24.53
CA HIS A 14 5.89 8.05 25.76
C HIS A 14 4.84 7.80 26.85
N THR A 15 3.82 8.66 26.93
CA THR A 15 2.71 8.52 27.88
C THR A 15 1.89 7.25 27.60
N LEU A 16 1.53 7.01 26.34
CA LEU A 16 0.81 5.80 25.92
C LEU A 16 1.60 4.52 26.21
N GLN A 17 2.90 4.51 25.95
CA GLN A 17 3.77 3.36 26.25
C GLN A 17 3.83 3.06 27.76
N GLU A 18 3.96 4.09 28.59
CA GLU A 18 3.96 3.92 30.05
C GLU A 18 2.60 3.46 30.59
N GLU A 19 1.48 3.92 30.02
CA GLU A 19 0.15 3.41 30.37
C GLU A 19 -0.02 1.92 30.02
N LEU A 20 0.43 1.51 28.83
CA LEU A 20 0.41 0.11 28.41
C LEU A 20 1.28 -0.75 29.32
N LYS A 21 2.48 -0.27 29.67
CA LYS A 21 3.38 -0.96 30.61
C LYS A 21 2.78 -1.13 32.00
N LYS A 22 2.05 -0.12 32.51
CA LYS A 22 1.32 -0.20 33.79
C LYS A 22 0.22 -1.28 33.77
N LEU A 23 -0.35 -1.55 32.60
CA LEU A 23 -1.32 -2.64 32.39
C LEU A 23 -0.65 -4.01 32.16
N GLY A 24 0.68 -4.11 32.25
CA GLY A 24 1.42 -5.33 31.98
C GLY A 24 1.50 -5.68 30.48
N ILE A 25 1.18 -4.73 29.60
CA ILE A 25 1.25 -4.92 28.15
C ILE A 25 2.66 -4.57 27.68
N THR A 26 3.30 -5.51 26.98
CA THR A 26 4.64 -5.31 26.43
C THR A 26 4.54 -4.97 24.94
N VAL A 27 5.12 -3.85 24.55
CA VAL A 27 5.23 -3.43 23.14
C VAL A 27 6.67 -3.63 22.68
N VAL A 28 6.84 -4.25 21.52
CA VAL A 28 8.14 -4.38 20.84
C VAL A 28 8.10 -3.54 19.58
N SER A 29 9.01 -2.59 19.46
CA SER A 29 9.15 -1.71 18.30
C SER A 29 10.35 -2.06 17.44
N GLY A 30 10.24 -1.79 16.14
CA GLY A 30 11.26 -2.04 15.14
C GLY A 30 12.20 -0.88 14.88
N ARG A 31 13.03 -1.02 13.86
CA ARG A 31 14.09 -0.04 13.51
C ARG A 31 13.56 1.34 13.12
N GLN A 32 12.35 1.41 12.59
CA GLN A 32 11.66 2.65 12.23
C GLN A 32 10.66 3.09 13.31
N ASP A 33 10.81 2.59 14.54
CA ASP A 33 9.86 2.79 15.64
C ASP A 33 8.44 2.25 15.35
N THR A 34 8.28 1.45 14.28
CA THR A 34 7.06 0.71 13.94
C THR A 34 6.75 -0.36 14.99
N VAL A 35 5.47 -0.68 15.23
CA VAL A 35 5.09 -1.73 16.18
C VAL A 35 5.30 -3.10 15.53
N ILE A 36 6.15 -3.94 16.13
CA ILE A 36 6.38 -5.33 15.68
C ILE A 36 5.44 -6.30 16.40
N SER A 37 5.24 -6.12 17.70
CA SER A 37 4.34 -6.98 18.46
C SER A 37 3.82 -6.29 19.72
N ILE A 38 2.58 -6.61 20.08
CA ILE A 38 1.96 -6.23 21.35
C ILE A 38 1.58 -7.51 22.09
N LYS A 39 2.17 -7.72 23.26
CA LYS A 39 1.93 -8.88 24.10
C LYS A 39 1.06 -8.47 25.27
N ILE A 40 -0.18 -8.96 25.28
CA ILE A 40 -1.14 -8.76 26.36
C ILE A 40 -1.28 -10.08 27.11
N LYS A 41 -1.02 -10.09 28.42
CA LYS A 41 -1.13 -11.29 29.27
C LYS A 41 -1.99 -11.01 30.47
N GLY A 42 -2.89 -11.94 30.80
CA GLY A 42 -3.66 -11.93 32.05
C GLY A 42 -4.71 -10.83 32.19
N LEU A 43 -4.99 -10.04 31.13
CA LEU A 43 -6.08 -9.06 31.13
C LEU A 43 -7.41 -9.70 30.72
N ALA A 44 -8.49 -9.32 31.39
CA ALA A 44 -9.85 -9.74 31.08
C ALA A 44 -10.86 -8.59 31.25
N GLY A 45 -12.05 -8.76 30.68
CA GLY A 45 -13.15 -7.80 30.80
C GLY A 45 -12.78 -6.37 30.40
N ARG A 46 -13.16 -5.39 31.22
CA ARG A 46 -12.93 -3.96 30.93
C ARG A 46 -11.46 -3.58 30.82
N ALA A 47 -10.58 -4.24 31.58
CA ALA A 47 -9.15 -3.97 31.54
C ALA A 47 -8.53 -4.40 30.20
N LEU A 48 -8.96 -5.54 29.65
CA LEU A 48 -8.56 -5.98 28.32
C LEU A 48 -9.03 -5.00 27.24
N ILE A 49 -10.30 -4.58 27.29
CA ILE A 49 -10.85 -3.60 26.33
C ILE A 49 -10.05 -2.28 26.38
N ARG A 50 -9.75 -1.78 27.58
CA ARG A 50 -8.92 -0.58 27.75
C ARG A 50 -7.52 -0.79 27.16
N GLY A 51 -6.88 -1.92 27.46
CA GLY A 51 -5.57 -2.28 26.93
C GLY A 51 -5.52 -2.32 25.41
N LEU A 52 -6.54 -2.92 24.78
CA LEU A 52 -6.67 -2.96 23.32
C LEU A 52 -6.86 -1.58 22.71
N ARG A 53 -7.68 -0.71 23.32
CA ARG A 53 -7.86 0.67 22.85
C ARG A 53 -6.58 1.49 22.94
N LEU A 54 -5.83 1.37 24.03
CA LEU A 54 -4.54 2.04 24.19
C LEU A 54 -3.51 1.53 23.19
N ALA A 55 -3.51 0.22 22.91
CA ALA A 55 -2.65 -0.40 21.91
C ALA A 55 -2.95 0.12 20.50
N ASP A 56 -4.24 0.25 20.16
CA ASP A 56 -4.69 0.83 18.90
C ASP A 56 -4.30 2.32 18.78
N GLN A 57 -4.53 3.11 19.83
CA GLN A 57 -4.09 4.52 19.88
C GLN A 57 -2.57 4.66 19.68
N LEU A 58 -1.77 3.83 20.36
CA LEU A 58 -0.32 3.82 20.18
C LEU A 58 0.06 3.52 18.73
N LEU A 59 -0.59 2.54 18.09
CA LEU A 59 -0.34 2.19 16.70
C LEU A 59 -0.66 3.37 15.77
N GLN A 60 -1.81 4.02 15.96
CA GLN A 60 -2.23 5.18 15.18
C GLN A 60 -1.22 6.33 15.29
N GLU A 61 -0.79 6.69 16.50
CA GLU A 61 0.18 7.77 16.71
C GLU A 61 1.56 7.43 16.11
N LYS A 62 2.00 6.17 16.20
CA LYS A 62 3.24 5.72 15.54
C LYS A 62 3.13 5.81 14.02
N ILE A 63 2.00 5.42 13.43
CA ILE A 63 1.76 5.55 11.98
C ILE A 63 1.78 7.04 11.58
N LYS A 64 1.07 7.91 12.31
CA LYS A 64 1.07 9.36 12.04
C LYS A 64 2.48 9.94 12.06
N ASN A 65 3.28 9.57 13.05
CA ASN A 65 4.67 10.03 13.15
C ASN A 65 5.54 9.47 12.02
N ALA A 66 5.40 8.20 11.65
CA ALA A 66 6.13 7.61 10.52
C ALA A 66 5.76 8.27 9.19
N VAL A 67 4.47 8.49 8.93
CA VAL A 67 3.99 9.19 7.75
C VAL A 67 4.57 10.60 7.71
N LYS A 68 4.46 11.36 8.79
CA LYS A 68 5.01 12.72 8.88
C LYS A 68 6.53 12.76 8.66
N ALA A 69 7.28 11.82 9.23
CA ALA A 69 8.74 11.79 9.15
C ALA A 69 9.24 11.41 7.75
N CYS A 70 8.50 10.57 7.02
CA CYS A 70 8.93 10.03 5.73
C CYS A 70 8.16 10.61 4.54
N THR A 71 7.29 11.60 4.78
CA THR A 71 6.62 12.35 3.72
C THR A 71 7.52 13.47 3.23
N ASP A 72 7.78 13.49 1.93
CA ASP A 72 8.55 14.55 1.30
C ASP A 72 7.75 15.88 1.37
N PRO A 73 8.34 16.97 1.92
CA PRO A 73 7.62 18.23 2.08
C PRO A 73 7.16 18.89 0.78
N ALA A 74 7.83 18.62 -0.35
CA ALA A 74 7.56 19.23 -1.65
C ALA A 74 6.49 18.45 -2.42
N THR A 75 6.63 17.12 -2.50
CA THR A 75 5.72 16.25 -3.27
C THR A 75 4.52 15.78 -2.45
N LYS A 76 4.58 15.87 -1.12
CA LYS A 76 3.58 15.32 -0.17
C LYS A 76 3.42 13.81 -0.25
N LEU A 77 4.38 13.10 -0.84
CA LEU A 77 4.37 11.65 -0.96
C LEU A 77 5.20 11.00 0.14
N PHE A 78 4.63 9.98 0.79
CA PHE A 78 5.35 9.11 1.71
C PHE A 78 6.27 8.16 0.94
N THR A 79 7.54 8.10 1.34
CA THR A 79 8.51 7.12 0.81
C THR A 79 9.06 6.26 1.94
N ASP A 80 8.92 4.94 1.85
CA ASP A 80 9.41 4.03 2.89
C ASP A 80 10.95 3.98 2.87
N PRO A 81 11.64 4.31 3.98
CA PRO A 81 13.10 4.28 4.03
C PRO A 81 13.73 2.89 3.90
N THR A 82 12.95 1.82 4.05
CA THR A 82 13.42 0.43 4.12
C THR A 82 12.85 -0.47 3.03
N PHE A 83 11.89 0.01 2.24
CA PHE A 83 11.23 -0.80 1.22
C PHE A 83 10.90 0.00 -0.05
N GLY A 84 11.34 -0.50 -1.20
CA GLY A 84 11.10 0.10 -2.50
C GLY A 84 12.26 0.99 -3.00
N PRO A 85 12.00 1.84 -4.01
CA PRO A 85 12.99 2.71 -4.59
C PRO A 85 13.63 3.66 -3.58
N SER A 86 14.95 3.81 -3.68
CA SER A 86 15.71 4.74 -2.84
C SER A 86 16.90 5.31 -3.62
N ASN A 87 17.57 6.32 -3.06
CA ASN A 87 18.78 6.91 -3.67
C ASN A 87 19.91 5.89 -3.89
N LYS A 88 19.90 4.75 -3.17
CA LYS A 88 20.91 3.68 -3.30
C LYS A 88 20.45 2.53 -4.19
N ASP A 89 19.14 2.45 -4.46
CA ASP A 89 18.50 1.42 -5.26
C ASP A 89 17.31 2.06 -6.00
N PRO A 90 17.57 2.81 -7.09
CA PRO A 90 16.55 3.60 -7.77
C PRO A 90 15.46 2.73 -8.40
N ASP A 91 15.79 1.50 -8.78
CA ASP A 91 14.82 0.53 -9.31
C ASP A 91 14.04 -0.20 -8.20
N GLY A 92 14.42 -0.02 -6.93
CA GLY A 92 13.86 -0.72 -5.80
C GLY A 92 13.99 -2.24 -5.90
N ALA A 93 15.04 -2.72 -6.59
CA ALA A 93 15.21 -4.13 -6.90
C ALA A 93 15.33 -4.99 -5.63
N ALA A 94 15.91 -4.46 -4.56
CA ALA A 94 16.08 -5.15 -3.27
C ALA A 94 14.76 -5.44 -2.56
N ALA A 95 13.68 -4.70 -2.86
CA ALA A 95 12.36 -4.94 -2.30
C ALA A 95 11.59 -6.06 -3.03
N ILE A 96 11.91 -6.31 -4.31
CA ILE A 96 11.22 -7.32 -5.13
C ILE A 96 12.04 -8.62 -5.18
N CYS A 97 13.36 -8.51 -5.20
CA CYS A 97 14.29 -9.62 -5.39
C CYS A 97 15.47 -9.52 -4.42
N LYS A 98 16.09 -10.67 -4.12
CA LYS A 98 17.36 -10.69 -3.37
C LYS A 98 18.49 -10.18 -4.27
N ALA A 99 18.77 -8.88 -4.22
CA ALA A 99 19.86 -8.26 -4.96
C ALA A 99 21.23 -8.81 -4.47
N GLY A 100 22.13 -9.15 -5.40
CA GLY A 100 23.53 -9.49 -5.12
C GLY A 100 23.82 -10.94 -4.70
N GLY A 101 22.84 -11.85 -4.73
CA GLY A 101 23.07 -13.29 -4.51
C GLY A 101 23.30 -14.07 -5.81
N VAL A 102 24.08 -15.17 -5.76
CA VAL A 102 24.12 -16.15 -6.85
C VAL A 102 22.72 -16.74 -6.99
N ILE A 103 22.06 -16.51 -8.13
CA ILE A 103 20.72 -17.03 -8.39
C ILE A 103 20.86 -18.53 -8.69
N PRO A 104 20.32 -19.44 -7.85
CA PRO A 104 20.38 -20.87 -8.13
C PRO A 104 19.73 -21.18 -9.49
N SER A 105 20.34 -22.07 -10.27
CA SER A 105 19.90 -22.41 -11.63
C SER A 105 18.60 -23.24 -11.69
N LYS A 106 18.06 -23.68 -10.54
CA LYS A 106 16.83 -24.49 -10.43
C LYS A 106 15.95 -24.01 -9.27
N GLY A 107 14.62 -24.07 -9.46
CA GLY A 107 13.62 -23.78 -8.43
C GLY A 107 13.10 -22.33 -8.43
N GLY A 108 12.52 -21.87 -7.31
CA GLY A 108 11.90 -20.54 -7.15
C GLY A 108 12.82 -19.34 -7.43
N SER A 109 14.13 -19.58 -7.53
CA SER A 109 15.14 -18.60 -7.93
C SER A 109 15.07 -18.16 -9.40
N GLN A 110 14.51 -18.97 -10.31
CA GLN A 110 14.34 -18.57 -11.72
C GLN A 110 13.40 -17.37 -11.87
N HIS A 111 12.39 -17.26 -11.01
CA HIS A 111 11.47 -16.12 -10.99
C HIS A 111 12.20 -14.83 -10.59
N GLN A 112 13.17 -14.91 -9.67
CA GLN A 112 13.99 -13.75 -9.29
C GLN A 112 14.86 -13.26 -10.46
N ALA A 113 15.52 -14.16 -11.20
CA ALA A 113 16.28 -13.78 -12.40
C ALA A 113 15.40 -13.13 -13.46
N LYS A 114 14.20 -13.70 -13.70
CA LYS A 114 13.23 -13.14 -14.65
C LYS A 114 12.81 -11.73 -14.25
N VAL A 115 12.41 -11.53 -12.99
CA VAL A 115 11.95 -10.23 -12.48
C VAL A 115 13.08 -9.19 -12.50
N LEU A 116 14.29 -9.55 -12.06
CA LEU A 116 15.46 -8.68 -12.17
C LEU A 116 15.74 -8.30 -13.63
N GLY A 117 15.65 -9.26 -14.56
CA GLY A 117 15.81 -8.97 -15.99
C GLY A 117 14.73 -8.06 -16.56
N LEU A 118 13.48 -8.13 -16.05
CA LEU A 118 12.40 -7.24 -16.45
C LEU A 118 12.59 -5.82 -15.88
N LEU A 119 13.02 -5.69 -14.62
CA LEU A 119 13.38 -4.41 -14.00
C LEU A 119 14.53 -3.72 -14.75
N GLN A 120 15.64 -4.43 -15.00
CA GLN A 120 16.80 -3.91 -15.73
C GLN A 120 16.46 -3.47 -17.17
N ARG A 121 15.45 -4.07 -17.78
CA ARG A 121 14.97 -3.71 -19.12
C ARG A 121 13.87 -2.64 -19.10
N GLY A 122 13.53 -2.08 -17.93
CA GLY A 122 12.48 -1.09 -17.76
C GLY A 122 11.06 -1.61 -18.03
N LYS A 123 10.86 -2.93 -18.03
CA LYS A 123 9.55 -3.58 -18.28
C LYS A 123 8.67 -3.65 -17.04
N ILE A 124 9.24 -3.44 -15.86
CA ILE A 124 8.52 -3.29 -14.59
C ILE A 124 9.05 -2.01 -13.97
N ARG A 125 8.15 -1.23 -13.37
CA ARG A 125 8.47 0.02 -12.66
C ARG A 125 7.54 0.17 -11.47
N TRP A 126 7.95 1.01 -10.52
CA TRP A 126 7.13 1.37 -9.37
C TRP A 126 6.21 2.53 -9.74
N GLU A 127 4.90 2.33 -9.60
CA GLU A 127 3.90 3.36 -9.82
C GLU A 127 2.97 3.46 -8.62
N ARG A 128 2.50 4.69 -8.35
CA ARG A 128 1.49 4.95 -7.33
C ARG A 128 0.14 5.13 -8.04
N PRO A 129 -0.96 4.57 -7.50
CA PRO A 129 -2.28 4.96 -7.95
C PRO A 129 -2.48 6.47 -7.75
N ILE A 130 -3.11 7.13 -8.71
CA ILE A 130 -3.63 8.48 -8.53
C ILE A 130 -5.05 8.32 -7.99
N TYR A 131 -5.26 8.73 -6.74
CA TYR A 131 -6.56 8.63 -6.09
C TYR A 131 -7.52 9.71 -6.60
N ALA A 132 -8.81 9.37 -6.58
CA ALA A 132 -9.89 10.31 -6.86
C ALA A 132 -9.78 11.55 -5.97
N ASN A 133 -10.04 12.74 -6.52
CA ASN A 133 -10.20 13.93 -5.70
C ASN A 133 -11.56 13.89 -5.01
N GLU A 134 -11.60 14.03 -3.68
CA GLU A 134 -12.84 14.05 -2.88
C GLU A 134 -13.84 15.13 -3.38
N GLU A 135 -13.35 16.18 -4.04
CA GLU A 135 -14.19 17.24 -4.64
C GLU A 135 -14.97 16.79 -5.90
N GLU A 136 -14.55 15.73 -6.58
CA GLU A 136 -15.23 15.19 -7.76
C GLU A 136 -16.35 14.21 -7.39
N GLU A 137 -16.22 13.44 -6.31
CA GLU A 137 -17.27 12.53 -5.83
C GLU A 137 -18.54 13.28 -5.39
N SER A 138 -18.40 14.47 -4.79
CA SER A 138 -19.54 15.31 -4.40
C SER A 138 -20.37 15.85 -5.59
N ARG A 139 -19.80 15.84 -6.82
CA ARG A 139 -20.50 16.29 -8.03
C ARG A 139 -21.44 15.23 -8.61
N TYR A 140 -21.30 13.98 -8.21
CA TYR A 140 -22.11 12.86 -8.72
C TYR A 140 -23.18 12.38 -7.73
N GLU A 141 -23.13 12.77 -6.44
CA GLU A 141 -24.23 12.51 -5.50
C GLU A 141 -25.50 13.31 -5.81
N CYS A 142 -25.39 14.42 -6.54
CA CYS A 142 -26.53 15.16 -7.07
C CYS A 142 -26.83 14.76 -8.53
N ASN A 143 -27.21 13.50 -8.83
CA ASN A 143 -28.03 13.15 -10.02
C ASN A 143 -28.37 11.64 -10.14
N LEU A 144 -29.06 11.07 -9.13
CA LEU A 144 -29.68 9.75 -9.26
C LEU A 144 -30.74 9.67 -10.39
N PHE A 145 -31.20 10.80 -10.92
CA PHE A 145 -32.11 10.87 -12.08
C PHE A 145 -31.41 10.86 -13.46
N GLN A 146 -30.10 11.09 -13.55
CA GLN A 146 -29.40 11.19 -14.84
C GLN A 146 -28.83 9.84 -15.31
N ILE A 147 -28.54 8.92 -14.38
CA ILE A 147 -27.95 7.60 -14.65
C ILE A 147 -28.91 6.72 -15.49
N ILE A 148 -30.23 6.89 -15.35
CA ILE A 148 -31.22 6.11 -16.11
C ILE A 148 -31.16 6.42 -17.62
N ARG A 149 -30.62 7.57 -18.05
CA ARG A 149 -30.51 7.91 -19.48
C ARG A 149 -29.25 7.42 -20.17
N VAL A 150 -28.18 7.08 -19.44
CA VAL A 150 -26.90 6.67 -20.04
C VAL A 150 -26.87 5.17 -20.34
N SER A 151 -27.57 4.35 -19.54
CA SER A 151 -27.59 2.89 -19.69
C SER A 151 -28.22 2.38 -20.99
N GLN A 152 -28.95 3.23 -21.74
CA GLN A 152 -29.59 2.82 -23.00
C GLN A 152 -28.74 3.06 -24.25
N LEU A 153 -27.63 3.81 -24.15
CA LEU A 153 -26.81 4.18 -25.32
C LEU A 153 -25.54 3.32 -25.50
N PHE A 154 -25.09 2.61 -24.46
CA PHE A 154 -23.79 1.91 -24.46
C PHE A 154 -23.85 0.43 -24.91
N LEU A 155 -25.01 -0.07 -25.32
CA LEU A 155 -25.20 -1.49 -25.72
C LEU A 155 -25.08 -1.75 -27.24
N LEU A 156 -24.59 -0.81 -28.05
CA LEU A 156 -24.53 -0.94 -29.52
C LEU A 156 -23.13 -0.77 -30.10
N SER A 157 -22.11 -1.35 -29.49
CA SER A 157 -20.78 -1.40 -30.10
C SER A 157 -20.09 -2.73 -29.79
N ASP A 158 -20.65 -3.79 -30.36
CA ASP A 158 -19.99 -5.09 -30.49
C ASP A 158 -19.63 -5.30 -31.97
N SER A 159 -18.36 -5.53 -32.26
CA SER A 159 -17.86 -6.08 -33.53
C SER A 159 -16.46 -6.65 -33.30
N PRO A 160 -16.23 -7.96 -33.54
CA PRO A 160 -14.91 -8.56 -33.42
C PRO A 160 -14.18 -8.49 -34.77
N GLN A 161 -12.89 -8.13 -34.74
CA GLN A 161 -11.96 -8.44 -35.84
C GLN A 161 -10.66 -9.02 -35.27
N GLU A 162 -10.41 -10.26 -35.66
CA GLU A 162 -9.13 -10.95 -35.60
C GLU A 162 -8.16 -10.30 -36.61
N ASP A 163 -6.90 -10.06 -36.22
CA ASP A 163 -5.76 -10.13 -37.15
C ASP A 163 -4.44 -10.30 -36.38
N ASP A 164 -3.63 -11.25 -36.84
CA ASP A 164 -2.32 -11.63 -36.34
C ASP A 164 -1.24 -10.66 -36.86
N GLY A 165 -0.38 -10.14 -35.99
CA GLY A 165 0.74 -9.29 -36.41
C GLY A 165 1.80 -9.12 -35.32
N ASP A 166 2.95 -9.76 -35.53
CA ASP A 166 4.20 -9.55 -34.80
C ASP A 166 4.65 -8.09 -34.96
N ASP A 167 4.46 -7.29 -33.91
CA ASP A 167 5.05 -5.96 -33.83
C ASP A 167 5.78 -5.77 -32.49
N SER A 168 7.06 -5.47 -32.63
CA SER A 168 7.96 -4.98 -31.60
C SER A 168 7.38 -3.71 -30.95
N TYR A 169 6.60 -3.87 -29.88
CA TYR A 169 6.21 -2.76 -29.00
C TYR A 169 7.43 -2.24 -28.24
N ALA A 170 8.19 -1.37 -28.88
CA ALA A 170 9.01 -0.38 -28.20
C ALA A 170 8.05 0.53 -27.43
N ILE A 171 7.73 0.18 -26.17
CA ILE A 171 7.06 1.08 -25.23
C ILE A 171 8.08 2.17 -24.85
N SER A 172 8.26 3.12 -25.76
CA SER A 172 8.78 4.44 -25.46
C SER A 172 7.58 5.37 -25.38
N SER A 173 6.87 5.35 -24.26
CA SER A 173 6.03 6.48 -23.87
C SER A 173 5.81 6.49 -22.36
N SER A 174 6.18 7.61 -21.75
CA SER A 174 6.00 7.98 -20.36
C SER A 174 4.54 8.32 -19.99
N ASP A 175 3.55 8.00 -20.83
CA ASP A 175 2.16 8.49 -20.69
C ASP A 175 1.14 7.44 -20.20
N THR A 176 1.57 6.22 -19.86
CA THR A 176 0.64 5.21 -19.31
C THR A 176 0.61 5.30 -17.79
N VAL A 177 -0.41 5.97 -17.23
CA VAL A 177 -0.66 6.00 -15.79
C VAL A 177 -1.35 4.70 -15.37
N PHE A 178 -0.82 4.00 -14.35
CA PHE A 178 -1.42 2.77 -13.81
C PHE A 178 -2.92 2.90 -13.46
N ALA A 179 -3.27 3.98 -12.75
CA ALA A 179 -4.66 4.31 -12.39
C ALA A 179 -4.77 5.82 -12.17
N SER A 180 -5.74 6.47 -12.81
CA SER A 180 -5.95 7.93 -12.76
C SER A 180 -7.09 8.39 -11.83
N ASN A 181 -7.91 7.47 -11.35
CA ASN A 181 -9.07 7.74 -10.49
C ASN A 181 -9.31 6.57 -9.53
N ALA A 182 -8.29 6.22 -8.75
CA ALA A 182 -8.35 5.09 -7.83
C ALA A 182 -9.15 5.46 -6.57
N THR A 183 -9.89 4.50 -6.03
CA THR A 183 -10.47 4.57 -4.68
C THR A 183 -9.79 3.51 -3.81
N LEU A 184 -9.66 3.78 -2.50
CA LEU A 184 -9.05 2.80 -1.60
C LEU A 184 -9.98 1.60 -1.38
N PHE A 185 -11.28 1.87 -1.25
CA PHE A 185 -12.36 0.90 -1.16
C PHE A 185 -13.56 1.44 -1.94
N ALA A 186 -14.19 0.61 -2.77
CA ALA A 186 -15.42 0.94 -3.49
C ALA A 186 -16.52 0.00 -3.00
N ASP A 187 -17.56 0.54 -2.37
CA ASP A 187 -18.69 -0.24 -1.84
C ASP A 187 -18.31 -1.34 -0.82
N GLY A 188 -17.19 -1.14 -0.11
CA GLY A 188 -16.67 -2.06 0.89
C GLY A 188 -15.46 -2.84 0.41
N VAL A 189 -15.22 -3.99 1.03
CA VAL A 189 -14.16 -4.94 0.65
C VAL A 189 -14.84 -6.25 0.31
N SER A 190 -14.45 -6.85 -0.81
CA SER A 190 -14.98 -8.12 -1.27
C SER A 190 -13.85 -9.04 -1.72
N SER A 191 -14.09 -10.33 -1.58
CA SER A 191 -13.25 -11.40 -2.11
C SER A 191 -12.98 -11.26 -3.63
N GLY A 192 -13.89 -10.60 -4.36
CA GLY A 192 -13.74 -10.27 -5.79
C GLY A 192 -12.68 -9.22 -6.12
N ASP A 193 -12.23 -8.45 -5.13
CA ASP A 193 -11.19 -7.42 -5.30
C ASP A 193 -9.78 -8.02 -5.42
N VAL A 194 -9.64 -9.32 -5.15
CA VAL A 194 -8.36 -10.03 -5.10
C VAL A 194 -8.16 -10.85 -6.38
N ILE A 195 -7.30 -10.35 -7.27
CA ILE A 195 -6.98 -11.00 -8.55
C ILE A 195 -5.48 -11.30 -8.62
N GLN A 196 -5.12 -12.50 -9.09
CA GLN A 196 -3.74 -12.93 -9.17
C GLN A 196 -2.96 -12.22 -10.29
N GLY A 197 -1.84 -11.60 -9.92
CA GLY A 197 -0.85 -11.10 -10.85
C GLY A 197 0.19 -12.16 -11.27
N ASN A 198 1.23 -11.72 -11.99
CA ASN A 198 2.26 -12.61 -12.56
C ASN A 198 3.36 -13.07 -11.57
N LEU A 199 3.16 -12.95 -10.25
CA LEU A 199 4.17 -13.25 -9.23
C LEU A 199 4.04 -14.64 -8.58
N GLY A 200 2.94 -15.37 -8.82
CA GLY A 200 2.80 -16.77 -8.40
C GLY A 200 2.57 -16.96 -6.89
N ASP A 201 1.86 -16.03 -6.26
CA ASP A 201 1.58 -15.93 -4.83
C ASP A 201 0.15 -16.36 -4.48
N CYS A 202 -0.41 -17.34 -5.20
CA CYS A 202 -1.79 -17.80 -5.01
C CYS A 202 -2.13 -18.20 -3.57
N TRP A 203 -1.18 -18.75 -2.81
CA TRP A 203 -1.34 -19.10 -1.40
C TRP A 203 -1.59 -17.87 -0.50
N PHE A 204 -0.99 -16.73 -0.83
CA PHE A 204 -1.19 -15.47 -0.12
C PHE A 204 -2.55 -14.87 -0.49
N LEU A 205 -2.88 -14.87 -1.79
CA LEU A 205 -4.16 -14.36 -2.29
C LEU A 205 -5.36 -15.15 -1.76
N SER A 206 -5.25 -16.48 -1.63
CA SER A 206 -6.28 -17.29 -0.99
C SER A 206 -6.55 -16.84 0.46
N THR A 207 -5.52 -16.42 1.19
CA THR A 207 -5.68 -15.89 2.55
C THR A 207 -6.37 -14.53 2.54
N CYS A 208 -5.99 -13.62 1.65
CA CYS A 208 -6.63 -12.32 1.49
C CYS A 208 -8.13 -12.47 1.14
N HIS A 209 -8.45 -13.38 0.22
CA HIS A 209 -9.81 -13.69 -0.19
C HIS A 209 -10.69 -14.22 0.95
N CYS A 210 -10.11 -14.87 1.98
CA CYS A 210 -10.84 -15.30 3.17
C CYS A 210 -11.06 -14.20 4.23
N ILE A 211 -10.28 -13.12 4.16
CA ILE A 211 -10.34 -12.01 5.12
C ILE A 211 -11.28 -10.91 4.60
N ALA A 212 -11.34 -10.74 3.28
CA ALA A 212 -12.26 -9.88 2.55
C ALA A 212 -13.70 -10.43 2.57
#